data_AF-A0A257Q1J1-F1
#
_entry.id   AF-A0A257Q1J1-F1
#
_cell.length_a   1.000
_cell.length_b   1.000
_cell.length_c   1.000
_cell.angle_alpha   90.00
_cell.angle_beta   90.00
_cell.angle_gamma   90.00
#
_symmetry.space_group_name_H-M   'P 1'
#
loop_
_entity.id
_entity.type
_entity.pdbx_description
1 polymer ?
#
loop_
_entity_poly.entity_id
_entity_poly.type
_entity_poly.pdbx_seq_one_letter_code
_entity_poly.pdbx_strand_id
1 'polypeptide(L)'
;IIARFIDRIRIEMEPLYRFMSDIVMYRAWNPDFYTSIQSRIKGYKNVEYKTAFYDWKNAFTAKWPNLLAEPDSEKAEKSDVRLKSVVALVETLTPLLDPQNKAALVEWAQTQINQDDFLFDGELNLDTESLATYEPPVPFGGPASEEEEEKEPSKPRPFSYES
;
A
#
# COMPACT_ATOMS: atom_id res chain seq x y z
N ILE A 1 5.91 -8.94 -31.24
CA ILE A 1 5.96 -10.10 -32.16
C ILE A 1 6.07 -11.41 -31.38
N ILE A 2 7.03 -11.51 -30.43
CA ILE A 2 7.20 -12.68 -29.56
C ILE A 2 5.95 -12.99 -28.72
N ALA A 3 5.31 -11.99 -28.10
CA ALA A 3 4.09 -12.19 -27.31
C ALA A 3 2.95 -12.85 -28.12
N ARG A 4 2.67 -12.36 -29.35
CA ARG A 4 1.64 -12.94 -30.24
C ARG A 4 1.97 -14.37 -30.69
N PHE A 5 3.26 -14.70 -30.81
CA PHE A 5 3.70 -16.06 -31.13
C PHE A 5 3.47 -17.00 -29.93
N ILE A 6 3.83 -16.57 -28.72
CA ILE A 6 3.58 -17.32 -27.49
C ILE A 6 2.08 -17.55 -27.28
N ASP A 7 1.25 -16.53 -27.51
CA ASP A 7 -0.21 -16.64 -27.35
C ASP A 7 -0.82 -17.63 -28.35
N ARG A 8 -0.29 -17.70 -29.58
CA ARG A 8 -0.72 -18.71 -30.56
C ARG A 8 -0.39 -20.12 -30.09
N ILE A 9 0.84 -20.35 -29.63
CA ILE A 9 1.25 -21.66 -29.09
C ILE A 9 0.40 -22.03 -27.86
N ARG A 10 0.03 -21.07 -27.01
CA ARG A 10 -0.89 -21.31 -25.88
C ARG A 10 -2.25 -21.79 -26.35
N ILE A 11 -2.83 -21.16 -27.37
CA ILE A 11 -4.12 -21.59 -27.94
C ILE A 11 -4.00 -23.00 -28.53
N GLU A 12 -2.89 -23.31 -29.19
CA GLU A 12 -2.64 -24.64 -29.77
C GLU A 12 -2.47 -25.72 -28.68
N MET A 13 -1.85 -25.39 -27.54
CA MET A 13 -1.61 -26.31 -26.43
C MET A 13 -2.78 -26.41 -25.43
N GLU A 14 -3.77 -25.51 -25.52
CA GLU A 14 -4.96 -25.48 -24.67
C GLU A 14 -5.67 -26.85 -24.55
N PRO A 15 -5.88 -27.64 -25.62
CA PRO A 15 -6.48 -28.96 -25.51
C PRO A 15 -5.67 -29.92 -24.64
N LEU A 16 -4.33 -29.88 -24.74
CA LEU A 16 -3.43 -30.70 -23.95
C LEU A 16 -3.45 -30.27 -22.47
N TYR A 17 -3.49 -28.97 -22.21
CA TYR A 17 -3.60 -28.45 -20.84
C TYR A 17 -4.93 -28.83 -20.19
N ARG A 18 -6.05 -28.79 -20.92
CA ARG A 18 -7.35 -29.27 -20.42
C ARG A 18 -7.30 -30.75 -20.09
N PHE A 19 -6.72 -31.56 -20.97
CA PHE A 19 -6.56 -33.00 -20.74
C PHE A 19 -5.74 -33.28 -19.47
N MET A 20 -4.60 -32.62 -19.30
CA MET A 20 -3.78 -32.77 -18.10
C MET A 20 -4.47 -32.24 -16.84
N SER A 21 -5.19 -31.12 -16.94
CA SER A 21 -5.94 -30.54 -15.83
C SER A 21 -6.99 -31.52 -15.30
N ASP A 22 -7.71 -32.21 -16.19
CA ASP A 22 -8.67 -33.23 -15.79
C ASP A 22 -8.01 -34.36 -14.99
N ILE A 23 -6.86 -34.87 -15.46
CA ILE A 23 -6.10 -35.90 -14.75
C ILE A 23 -5.65 -35.42 -13.37
N VAL A 24 -5.11 -34.20 -13.30
CA VAL A 24 -4.65 -33.61 -12.04
C VAL A 24 -5.81 -33.45 -11.06
N MET A 25 -6.97 -32.96 -11.52
CA MET A 25 -8.18 -32.81 -10.68
C MET A 25 -8.62 -34.16 -10.10
N TYR A 26 -8.70 -35.22 -10.92
CA TYR A 26 -9.06 -36.56 -10.41
C TYR A 26 -8.06 -37.12 -9.40
N ARG A 27 -6.78 -36.76 -9.54
CA ARG A 27 -5.73 -37.21 -8.61
C ARG A 27 -5.72 -36.41 -7.31
N ALA A 28 -5.91 -35.10 -7.41
CA ALA A 28 -5.87 -34.16 -6.29
C ALA A 28 -7.15 -34.23 -5.44
N TRP A 29 -8.32 -34.29 -6.07
CA TRP A 29 -9.62 -34.31 -5.41
C TRP A 29 -10.18 -35.72 -5.33
N ASN A 30 -9.35 -36.68 -4.91
CA ASN A 30 -9.77 -38.08 -4.78
C ASN A 30 -10.74 -38.29 -3.59
N PRO A 31 -11.40 -39.47 -3.48
CA PRO A 31 -12.37 -39.73 -2.41
C PRO A 31 -11.80 -39.62 -0.98
N ASP A 32 -10.53 -39.95 -0.78
CA ASP A 32 -9.88 -39.84 0.54
C ASP A 32 -9.73 -38.36 0.94
N PHE A 33 -9.32 -37.52 -0.02
CA PHE A 33 -9.31 -36.07 0.15
C PHE A 33 -10.71 -35.53 0.46
N TYR A 34 -11.73 -35.98 -0.26
CA TYR A 34 -13.11 -35.58 -0.02
C TYR A 34 -13.59 -35.89 1.40
N THR A 35 -13.27 -37.08 1.90
CA THR A 35 -13.59 -37.50 3.27
C THR A 35 -12.94 -36.56 4.30
N SER A 36 -11.69 -36.14 4.05
CA SER A 36 -11.00 -35.17 4.90
C SER A 36 -11.69 -33.80 4.90
N ILE A 37 -12.21 -33.35 3.76
CA ILE A 37 -12.95 -32.08 3.63
C ILE A 37 -14.30 -32.15 4.32
N GLN A 38 -15.04 -33.25 4.20
CA GLN A 38 -16.33 -33.45 4.87
C GLN A 38 -16.21 -33.36 6.40
N SER A 39 -15.08 -33.80 6.97
CA SER A 39 -14.83 -33.67 8.41
C SER A 39 -14.61 -32.21 8.85
N ARG A 40 -14.10 -31.35 7.96
CA ARG A 40 -13.69 -29.96 8.26
C ARG A 40 -14.78 -28.94 7.91
N ILE A 41 -15.56 -29.18 6.85
CA ILE A 41 -16.53 -28.23 6.31
C ILE A 41 -17.94 -28.80 6.41
N LYS A 42 -18.78 -28.19 7.25
CA LYS A 42 -20.15 -28.66 7.52
C LYS A 42 -21.06 -28.71 6.28
N GLY A 43 -20.79 -27.89 5.26
CA GLY A 43 -21.59 -27.81 4.03
C GLY A 43 -21.51 -29.03 3.11
N TYR A 44 -20.49 -29.89 3.26
CA TYR A 44 -20.30 -31.07 2.40
C TYR A 44 -20.81 -32.39 3.00
N LYS A 45 -21.39 -32.37 4.21
CA LYS A 45 -21.80 -33.59 4.93
C LYS A 45 -22.84 -34.44 4.20
N ASN A 46 -23.71 -33.82 3.40
CA ASN A 46 -24.80 -34.51 2.70
C ASN A 46 -24.65 -34.47 1.17
N VAL A 47 -23.47 -34.09 0.67
CA VAL A 47 -23.20 -34.00 -0.77
C VAL A 47 -22.50 -35.30 -1.20
N GLU A 48 -22.91 -35.87 -2.32
CA GLU A 48 -22.20 -37.02 -2.90
C GLU A 48 -20.86 -36.54 -3.47
N TYR A 49 -19.81 -37.35 -3.32
CA TYR A 49 -18.48 -37.07 -3.87
C TYR A 49 -18.52 -36.64 -5.34
N LYS A 50 -19.29 -37.34 -6.18
CA LYS A 50 -19.41 -37.03 -7.61
C LYS A 50 -20.00 -35.64 -7.84
N THR A 51 -21.04 -35.27 -7.10
CA THR A 51 -21.66 -33.94 -7.20
C THR A 51 -20.65 -32.85 -6.81
N ALA A 52 -19.99 -33.02 -5.66
CA ALA A 52 -18.96 -32.07 -5.22
C ALA A 52 -17.79 -31.97 -6.21
N PHE A 53 -17.36 -33.10 -6.78
CA PHE A 53 -16.29 -33.13 -7.77
C PHE A 53 -16.64 -32.34 -9.03
N TYR A 54 -17.85 -32.52 -9.57
CA TYR A 54 -18.28 -31.75 -10.74
C TYR A 54 -18.47 -30.27 -10.42
N ASP A 55 -18.96 -29.92 -9.23
CA ASP A 55 -19.06 -28.53 -8.80
C ASP A 55 -17.68 -27.87 -8.72
N TRP A 56 -16.69 -28.56 -8.13
CA TRP A 56 -15.32 -28.08 -8.07
C TRP A 56 -14.68 -27.96 -9.44
N LYS A 57 -14.88 -28.96 -10.30
CA LYS A 57 -14.40 -28.96 -11.68
C LYS A 57 -14.98 -27.77 -12.47
N ASN A 58 -16.27 -27.50 -12.32
CA ASN A 58 -16.93 -26.40 -13.02
C ASN A 58 -16.52 -25.02 -12.49
N ALA A 59 -16.18 -24.92 -11.20
CA ALA A 59 -15.69 -23.67 -10.59
C ALA A 59 -14.18 -23.44 -10.83
N PHE A 60 -13.43 -24.48 -11.19
CA PHE A 60 -11.99 -24.39 -11.35
C PHE A 60 -11.60 -23.80 -12.70
N THR A 61 -10.91 -22.66 -12.65
CA THR A 61 -10.25 -22.07 -13.82
C THR A 61 -8.74 -22.13 -13.61
N ALA A 62 -8.04 -22.94 -14.41
CA ALA A 62 -6.59 -22.90 -14.45
C ALA A 62 -6.15 -21.60 -15.15
N LYS A 63 -5.62 -20.64 -14.39
CA LYS A 63 -4.91 -19.50 -14.96
C LYS A 63 -3.43 -19.82 -15.00
N TRP A 64 -2.83 -19.72 -16.19
CA TRP A 64 -1.38 -19.71 -16.29
C TRP A 64 -0.85 -18.47 -15.55
N PRO A 65 0.09 -18.62 -14.59
CA PRO A 65 0.75 -17.46 -14.04
C PRO A 65 1.46 -16.71 -15.17
N ASN A 66 1.41 -15.38 -15.15
CA ASN A 66 2.20 -14.60 -16.09
C ASN A 66 3.68 -14.78 -15.72
N LEU A 67 4.37 -15.69 -16.40
CA LEU A 67 5.79 -15.98 -16.18
C LEU A 67 6.71 -14.90 -16.75
N LEU A 68 6.17 -13.94 -17.49
CA LEU A 68 6.90 -12.72 -17.79
C LEU A 68 6.92 -11.92 -16.49
N ALA A 69 8.07 -11.89 -15.82
CA ALA A 69 8.32 -10.88 -14.79
C ALA A 69 7.89 -9.54 -15.39
N GLU A 70 6.99 -8.83 -14.72
CA GLU A 70 6.52 -7.53 -15.22
C GLU A 70 7.75 -6.69 -15.57
N PRO A 71 7.81 -6.10 -16.78
CA PRO A 71 8.96 -5.31 -17.17
C PRO A 71 9.16 -4.21 -16.13
N ASP A 72 10.41 -3.91 -15.79
CA ASP A 72 10.70 -2.94 -14.72
C ASP A 72 10.08 -1.56 -15.00
N SER A 73 9.80 -1.24 -16.27
CA SER A 73 9.02 -0.07 -16.67
C SER A 73 7.56 -0.07 -16.18
N GLU A 74 6.87 -1.21 -16.21
CA GLU A 74 5.48 -1.31 -15.70
C GLU A 74 5.45 -1.27 -14.17
N LYS A 75 6.47 -1.83 -13.51
CA LYS A 75 6.62 -1.70 -12.05
C LYS A 75 6.88 -0.24 -11.65
N ALA A 76 7.75 0.44 -12.39
CA ALA A 76 8.02 1.86 -12.20
C ALA A 76 6.75 2.71 -12.37
N GLU A 77 5.96 2.43 -13.40
CA GLU A 77 4.71 3.16 -13.65
C GLU A 77 3.68 2.93 -12.54
N LYS A 78 3.50 1.69 -12.09
CA LYS A 78 2.59 1.39 -10.97
C LYS A 78 3.02 2.06 -9.68
N SER A 79 4.32 2.08 -9.42
CA SER A 79 4.90 2.70 -8.24
C SER A 79 4.75 4.24 -8.28
N ASP A 80 4.98 4.87 -9.44
CA ASP A 80 4.72 6.29 -9.66
C ASP A 80 3.23 6.65 -9.46
N VAL A 81 2.31 5.84 -9.98
CA VAL A 81 0.86 6.02 -9.76
C VAL A 81 0.50 5.88 -8.29
N ARG A 82 1.10 4.91 -7.58
CA ARG A 82 0.89 4.70 -6.14
C ARG A 82 1.35 5.92 -5.34
N LEU A 83 2.55 6.41 -5.62
CA LEU A 83 3.11 7.59 -4.95
C LEU A 83 2.24 8.84 -5.18
N LYS A 84 1.84 9.11 -6.44
CA LYS A 84 0.94 10.21 -6.78
C LYS A 84 -0.40 10.13 -6.03
N SER A 85 -0.93 8.92 -5.87
CA SER A 85 -2.18 8.69 -5.13
C SER A 85 -2.03 8.99 -3.64
N VAL A 86 -0.90 8.61 -3.03
CA VAL A 86 -0.59 8.92 -1.62
C VAL A 86 -0.46 10.44 -1.44
N VAL A 87 0.30 11.11 -2.30
CA VAL A 87 0.47 12.58 -2.27
C VAL A 87 -0.89 13.27 -2.39
N ALA A 88 -1.71 12.89 -3.36
CA ALA A 88 -3.05 13.47 -3.54
C ALA A 88 -3.94 13.28 -2.31
N LEU A 89 -3.89 12.12 -1.66
CA LEU A 89 -4.68 11.85 -0.45
C LEU A 89 -4.19 12.67 0.74
N VAL A 90 -2.87 12.83 0.90
CA VAL A 90 -2.28 13.69 1.93
C VAL A 90 -2.67 15.14 1.71
N GLU A 91 -2.50 15.69 0.51
CA GLU A 91 -2.81 17.08 0.18
C GLU A 91 -4.31 17.41 0.36
N THR A 92 -5.19 16.46 0.02
CA THR A 92 -6.64 16.67 0.12
C THR A 92 -7.17 16.57 1.55
N LEU A 93 -6.63 15.65 2.36
CA LEU A 93 -7.11 15.45 3.73
C LEU A 93 -6.43 16.36 4.76
N THR A 94 -5.16 16.72 4.55
CA THR A 94 -4.41 17.59 5.49
C THR A 94 -5.17 18.86 5.90
N PRO A 95 -5.78 19.67 5.01
CA PRO A 95 -6.47 20.90 5.43
C PRO A 95 -7.76 20.64 6.25
N LEU A 96 -8.32 19.43 6.19
CA LEU A 96 -9.59 19.08 6.83
C LEU A 96 -9.43 18.45 8.23
N LEU A 97 -8.21 17.98 8.56
CA LEU A 97 -7.94 17.22 9.76
C LEU A 97 -7.33 18.09 10.87
N ASP A 98 -7.65 17.74 12.12
CA ASP A 98 -6.97 18.24 13.32
C ASP A 98 -5.53 17.70 13.43
N PRO A 99 -4.66 18.31 14.24
CA PRO A 99 -3.24 17.93 14.36
C PRO A 99 -3.00 16.44 14.66
N GLN A 100 -3.85 15.82 15.49
CA GLN A 100 -3.73 14.40 15.83
C GLN A 100 -3.99 13.52 14.61
N ASN A 101 -5.06 13.80 13.86
CA ASN A 101 -5.40 13.05 12.67
C ASN A 101 -4.46 13.33 11.50
N LYS A 102 -3.82 14.52 11.45
CA LYS A 102 -2.72 14.82 10.51
C LYS A 102 -1.50 13.94 10.79
N ALA A 103 -1.10 13.79 12.05
CA ALA A 103 0.00 12.92 12.42
C ALA A 103 -0.27 11.45 12.02
N ALA A 104 -1.48 10.95 12.29
CA ALA A 104 -1.89 9.61 11.88
C ALA A 104 -1.90 9.42 10.35
N LEU A 105 -2.33 10.45 9.60
CA LEU A 105 -2.28 10.43 8.14
C LEU A 105 -0.85 10.39 7.60
N VAL A 106 0.06 11.13 8.23
CA VAL A 106 1.49 11.14 7.88
C VAL A 106 2.15 9.79 8.22
N GLU A 107 1.81 9.18 9.36
CA GLU A 107 2.28 7.83 9.73
C GLU A 107 1.81 6.77 8.71
N TRP A 108 0.54 6.86 8.29
CA TRP A 108 0.01 5.99 7.25
C TRP A 108 0.74 6.21 5.92
N ALA A 109 0.96 7.46 5.51
CA ALA A 109 1.67 7.80 4.28
C ALA A 109 3.12 7.28 4.30
N GLN A 110 3.81 7.43 5.43
CA GLN A 110 5.14 6.86 5.67
C GLN A 110 5.14 5.34 5.49
N THR A 111 4.16 4.65 6.07
CA THR A 111 4.03 3.19 5.91
C THR A 111 3.82 2.80 4.45
N GLN A 112 3.05 3.58 3.68
CA GLN A 112 2.84 3.32 2.26
C GLN A 112 4.10 3.55 1.41
N ILE A 113 4.89 4.58 1.73
CA ILE A 113 6.15 4.89 1.05
C ILE A 113 7.21 3.83 1.36
N ASN A 114 7.32 3.38 2.61
CA ASN A 114 8.30 2.37 3.02
C ASN A 114 7.97 0.96 2.54
N GLN A 115 6.76 0.73 2.04
CA GLN A 115 6.39 -0.52 1.35
C GLN A 115 6.78 -0.51 -0.13
N ASP A 116 7.38 0.58 -0.62
CA ASP A 116 7.83 0.70 -2.00
C ASP A 116 9.33 0.46 -2.10
N ASP A 117 9.69 -0.80 -2.35
CA ASP A 117 11.08 -1.24 -2.52
C ASP A 117 11.65 -0.88 -3.91
N PHE A 118 10.86 -0.20 -4.76
CA PHE A 118 11.23 0.08 -6.16
C PHE A 118 11.67 1.53 -6.37
N LEU A 119 11.00 2.52 -5.76
CA LEU A 119 11.33 3.93 -5.93
C LEU A 119 12.35 4.47 -4.92
N PHE A 120 12.47 3.85 -3.74
CA PHE A 120 13.26 4.38 -2.64
C PHE A 120 14.20 3.32 -2.07
N ASP A 121 15.48 3.65 -1.96
CA ASP A 121 16.50 2.78 -1.37
C ASP A 121 16.59 2.89 0.17
N GLY A 122 15.66 3.62 0.81
CA GLY A 122 15.70 3.89 2.25
C GLY A 122 14.34 4.21 2.85
N GLU A 123 14.23 4.01 4.16
CA GLU A 123 13.00 4.23 4.91
C GLU A 123 12.80 5.73 5.22
N LEU A 124 11.62 6.23 4.89
CA LEU A 124 11.11 7.49 5.42
C LEU A 124 10.79 7.30 6.89
N ASN A 125 11.36 8.14 7.75
CA ASN A 125 11.08 8.13 9.18
C ASN A 125 10.83 9.57 9.67
N LEU A 126 9.55 9.87 9.86
CA LEU A 126 9.05 11.14 10.33
C LEU A 126 8.67 11.00 11.80
N ASP A 127 9.03 11.99 12.60
CA ASP A 127 8.62 12.10 13.99
C ASP A 127 7.15 12.56 14.04
N THR A 128 6.24 11.60 14.08
CA THR A 128 4.80 11.82 14.09
C THR A 128 4.30 12.38 15.44
N GLU A 129 5.01 12.13 16.54
CA GLU A 129 4.68 12.68 17.86
C GLU A 129 4.93 14.20 17.89
N SER A 130 6.06 14.64 17.33
CA SER A 130 6.35 16.07 17.15
C SER A 130 5.35 16.76 16.22
N LEU A 131 4.84 16.06 15.21
CA LEU A 131 3.83 16.61 14.29
C LEU A 131 2.45 16.77 14.94
N ALA A 132 2.06 15.87 15.85
CA ALA A 132 0.79 15.96 16.56
C ALA A 132 0.72 17.19 17.49
N THR A 133 1.88 17.59 18.02
CA THR A 133 2.02 18.71 18.97
C THR A 133 2.46 20.01 18.28
N TYR A 134 2.52 20.02 16.95
CA TYR A 134 3.01 21.17 16.20
C TYR A 134 2.02 22.34 16.22
N GLU A 135 2.41 23.44 16.87
CA GLU A 135 1.72 24.72 16.78
C GLU A 135 2.41 25.61 15.74
N PRO A 136 1.71 26.03 14.66
CA PRO A 136 2.27 26.96 13.69
C PRO A 136 2.70 28.26 14.40
N PRO A 137 3.93 28.77 14.16
CA PRO A 137 4.34 30.04 14.74
C PRO A 137 3.37 31.12 14.28
N VAL A 138 2.81 31.87 15.25
CA VAL A 138 1.96 33.03 14.95
C VAL A 138 2.75 33.99 14.05
N PRO A 139 2.23 34.37 12.88
CA PRO A 139 2.90 35.34 12.03
C PRO A 139 3.11 36.62 12.83
N PHE A 140 4.37 37.04 12.94
CA PHE A 140 4.74 38.34 13.47
C PHE A 140 4.16 39.41 12.54
N GLY A 141 2.91 39.82 12.78
CA GLY A 141 2.26 40.88 12.01
C GLY A 141 0.74 40.81 11.97
N GLY A 142 0.10 41.56 12.88
CA GLY A 142 -1.20 42.19 12.62
C GLY A 142 -1.94 42.64 13.89
N PRO A 143 -2.66 43.78 13.90
CA PRO A 143 -2.54 45.02 13.12
C PRO A 143 -1.89 46.14 13.96
N ALA A 144 -1.56 47.25 13.31
CA ALA A 144 -1.19 48.50 13.98
C ALA A 144 -2.30 48.95 14.94
N SER A 145 -2.07 48.84 16.24
CA SER A 145 -2.65 49.74 17.23
C SER A 145 -1.50 50.56 17.80
N GLU A 146 -1.61 51.86 17.58
CA GLU A 146 -0.77 52.92 18.10
C GLU A 146 -0.61 52.82 19.62
N GLU A 147 0.45 53.46 20.11
CA GLU A 147 0.85 53.59 21.52
C GLU A 147 1.73 52.45 22.06
N GLU A 148 3.04 52.58 21.84
CA GLU A 148 4.00 52.36 22.93
C GLU A 148 5.27 53.19 22.68
N GLU A 149 5.49 54.13 23.61
CA GLU A 149 6.53 55.16 23.63
C GLU A 149 7.95 54.62 23.37
N GLU A 150 8.71 55.37 22.58
CA GLU A 150 10.17 55.29 22.50
C GLU A 150 10.77 55.31 23.92
N LYS A 151 11.30 54.17 24.38
CA LYS A 151 12.33 54.16 25.43
C LYS A 151 13.68 53.93 24.77
N GLU A 152 14.44 55.02 24.69
CA GLU A 152 15.84 55.06 24.28
C GLU A 152 16.69 53.94 24.90
N PRO A 153 17.73 53.45 24.19
CA PRO A 153 18.60 52.39 24.70
C PRO A 153 19.34 52.85 25.97
N SER A 154 19.22 52.06 27.03
CA SER A 154 19.88 52.32 28.32
C SER A 154 21.40 52.47 28.16
N LYS A 155 21.97 53.57 28.67
CA LYS A 155 23.41 53.84 28.69
C LYS A 155 24.23 52.67 29.26
N PRO A 156 25.41 52.36 28.70
CA PRO A 156 26.30 51.33 29.24
C PRO A 156 26.82 51.72 30.63
N ARG A 157 26.96 50.71 31.51
CA ARG A 157 27.41 50.90 32.90
C ARG A 157 28.84 51.45 32.95
N PRO A 158 29.18 52.37 33.88
CA PRO A 158 30.53 52.91 33.99
C PRO A 158 31.50 51.85 34.56
N PHE A 159 32.71 51.83 34.01
CA PHE A 159 33.86 51.11 34.57
C PHE A 159 34.22 51.69 35.94
N SER A 160 34.18 50.88 36.99
CA SER A 160 34.80 51.22 38.28
C SER A 160 36.27 50.82 38.25
N TYR A 161 37.16 51.81 38.33
CA TYR A 161 38.56 51.62 38.73
C TYR A 161 38.60 51.54 40.26
N GLU A 162 39.04 50.42 40.82
CA GLU A 162 39.60 50.41 42.18
C GLU A 162 41.13 50.41 42.06
N SER A 163 41.76 51.34 42.80
CA SER A 163 43.21 51.47 42.97
C SER A 163 43.69 50.65 44.15
#